data_AF-A0A378T7C2-F1
#
_entry.id   AF-A0A378T7C2-F1
#
_cell.length_a   1.000
_cell.length_b   1.000
_cell.length_c   1.000
_cell.angle_alpha   90.00
_cell.angle_beta   90.00
_cell.angle_gamma   90.00
#
_symmetry.space_group_name_H-M   'P 1'
#
loop_
_entity.id
_entity.type
_entity.pdbx_description
1 polymer ?
#
loop_
_entity_poly.entity_id
_entity_poly.type
_entity_poly.pdbx_seq_one_letter_code
_entity_poly.pdbx_strand_id
1 'polypeptide(L)'
;MPSNPLSHHFPRIFHLASLHPPRDFYPIADTPICLEIGAGKGKHALLFASQNPDKHLYAIERTAIKFGAFDKQAGMANPPNLTAIHADAIAWTAFAVYPKQLQTCFILYPNPEPKNKNQRFLNMPFFELLLSKMADGGQIILASNISDYIDEAERLLTEIWQLPYVKRQIEPTSARTHFEIKYLARGERCQELIITKPGGYRTRFDETLPLHLSWSPSDEA
;
A
#
# COMPACT_ATOMS: atom_id res chain seq x y z
N MET A 1 4.95 19.65 27.99
CA MET A 1 5.94 19.20 26.99
C MET A 1 5.49 19.73 25.65
N PRO A 2 6.29 20.50 24.89
CA PRO A 2 5.90 20.80 23.51
C PRO A 2 5.82 19.48 22.76
N SER A 3 4.63 19.14 22.27
CA SER A 3 4.44 18.01 21.36
C SER A 3 5.38 18.23 20.17
N ASN A 4 6.32 17.31 19.94
CA ASN A 4 7.20 17.41 18.77
C ASN A 4 6.35 17.58 17.51
N PRO A 5 6.73 18.50 16.59
CA PRO A 5 5.96 18.74 15.39
C PRO A 5 5.90 17.48 14.51
N LEU A 6 4.79 17.32 13.78
CA LEU A 6 4.67 16.31 12.73
C LEU A 6 5.72 16.57 11.63
N SER A 7 6.20 15.51 10.98
CA SER A 7 7.16 15.65 9.88
C SER A 7 6.56 16.19 8.58
N HIS A 8 5.24 16.40 8.54
CA HIS A 8 4.49 16.77 7.33
C HIS A 8 3.34 17.73 7.67
N HIS A 9 2.76 18.34 6.63
CA HIS A 9 1.72 19.37 6.75
C HIS A 9 0.42 18.99 6.00
N PHE A 10 -0.09 17.78 6.21
CA PHE A 10 -1.32 17.32 5.56
C PHE A 10 -2.56 17.65 6.41
N PRO A 11 -3.52 18.48 5.96
CA PRO A 11 -4.52 19.07 6.85
C PRO A 11 -5.68 18.13 7.25
N ARG A 12 -5.96 17.09 6.46
CA ARG A 12 -7.09 16.18 6.74
C ARG A 12 -6.66 15.04 7.66
N ILE A 13 -7.55 14.64 8.55
CA ILE A 13 -7.33 13.54 9.50
C ILE A 13 -8.02 12.28 8.98
N PHE A 14 -7.37 11.13 9.15
CA PHE A 14 -7.99 9.84 8.87
C PHE A 14 -8.81 9.38 10.08
N HIS A 15 -10.10 9.12 9.87
CA HIS A 15 -11.02 8.75 10.94
C HIS A 15 -11.10 7.22 11.06
N LEU A 16 -10.38 6.65 12.03
CA LEU A 16 -10.33 5.20 12.26
C LEU A 16 -11.68 4.64 12.74
N ALA A 17 -12.44 5.42 13.52
CA ALA A 17 -13.69 4.97 14.15
C ALA A 17 -14.80 4.58 13.18
N SER A 18 -14.72 4.97 11.91
CA SER A 18 -15.71 4.58 10.88
C SER A 18 -15.37 3.27 10.17
N LEU A 19 -14.21 2.67 10.47
CA LEU A 19 -13.79 1.42 9.83
C LEU A 19 -14.37 0.22 10.55
N HIS A 20 -14.71 -0.79 9.75
CA HIS A 20 -15.15 -2.10 10.22
C HIS A 20 -14.11 -3.13 9.81
N PRO A 21 -13.98 -4.26 10.54
CA PRO A 21 -13.07 -5.31 10.13
C PRO A 21 -13.45 -5.83 8.74
N PRO A 22 -12.47 -6.18 7.91
CA PRO A 22 -12.74 -6.91 6.68
C PRO A 22 -13.52 -8.19 6.93
N ARG A 23 -14.29 -8.64 5.94
CA ARG A 23 -14.90 -9.97 5.98
C ARG A 23 -13.81 -11.03 6.13
N ASP A 24 -14.07 -12.05 6.93
CA ASP A 24 -13.15 -13.17 7.18
C ASP A 24 -11.76 -12.71 7.69
N PHE A 25 -11.73 -11.57 8.38
CA PHE A 25 -10.50 -11.02 8.94
C PHE A 25 -9.88 -11.96 9.96
N TYR A 26 -8.54 -12.07 9.90
CA TYR A 26 -7.73 -12.72 10.91
C TYR A 26 -6.53 -11.82 11.24
N PRO A 27 -6.08 -11.81 12.51
CA PRO A 27 -4.93 -11.04 12.93
C PRO A 27 -3.63 -11.64 12.36
N ILE A 28 -2.63 -10.79 12.21
CA ILE A 28 -1.27 -11.18 11.84
C ILE A 28 -0.33 -10.98 13.02
N ALA A 29 0.79 -11.69 13.04
CA ALA A 29 1.85 -11.45 14.01
C ALA A 29 2.56 -10.11 13.72
N ASP A 30 3.12 -9.49 14.76
CA ASP A 30 3.97 -8.30 14.63
C ASP A 30 5.40 -8.71 14.19
N THR A 31 5.52 -9.09 12.92
CA THR A 31 6.79 -9.40 12.26
C THR A 31 6.95 -8.55 11.01
N PRO A 32 8.18 -8.34 10.49
CA PRO A 32 8.37 -7.55 9.29
C PRO A 32 7.68 -8.17 8.07
N ILE A 33 6.92 -7.37 7.32
CA ILE A 33 6.15 -7.83 6.16
C ILE A 33 6.26 -6.87 4.97
N CYS A 34 5.87 -7.36 3.79
CA CYS A 34 5.54 -6.54 2.64
C CYS A 34 4.02 -6.50 2.43
N LEU A 35 3.53 -5.40 1.85
CA LEU A 35 2.12 -5.18 1.53
C LEU A 35 1.97 -4.81 0.06
N GLU A 36 1.00 -5.39 -0.65
CA GLU A 36 0.56 -4.92 -1.98
C GLU A 36 -0.90 -4.49 -1.93
N ILE A 37 -1.16 -3.22 -2.25
CA ILE A 37 -2.50 -2.64 -2.29
C ILE A 37 -3.01 -2.66 -3.73
N GLY A 38 -4.07 -3.42 -3.98
CA GLY A 38 -4.68 -3.55 -5.31
C GLY A 38 -3.94 -4.55 -6.19
N ALA A 39 -3.73 -5.76 -5.69
CA ALA A 39 -2.94 -6.81 -6.36
C ALA A 39 -3.51 -7.30 -7.71
N GLY A 40 -4.75 -6.91 -8.04
CA GLY A 40 -5.41 -7.27 -9.28
C GLY A 40 -5.55 -8.77 -9.43
N LYS A 41 -4.96 -9.31 -10.51
CA LYS A 41 -4.94 -10.75 -10.78
C LYS A 41 -3.71 -11.46 -10.18
N GLY A 42 -2.96 -10.80 -9.29
CA GLY A 42 -1.88 -11.42 -8.52
C GLY A 42 -0.54 -11.60 -9.22
N LYS A 43 -0.37 -11.08 -10.45
CA LYS A 43 0.88 -11.32 -11.22
C LYS A 43 2.12 -10.79 -10.51
N HIS A 44 2.06 -9.56 -9.98
CA HIS A 44 3.18 -9.00 -9.23
C HIS A 44 3.40 -9.76 -7.92
N ALA A 45 2.33 -10.01 -7.16
CA ALA A 45 2.40 -10.76 -5.91
C ALA A 45 3.09 -12.14 -6.06
N LEU A 46 2.72 -12.92 -7.07
CA LEU A 46 3.33 -14.22 -7.37
C LEU A 46 4.79 -14.10 -7.81
N LEU A 47 5.11 -13.09 -8.63
CA LEU A 47 6.47 -12.82 -9.04
C LEU A 47 7.34 -12.41 -7.84
N PHE A 48 6.84 -11.51 -7.00
CA PHE A 48 7.52 -11.04 -5.80
C PHE A 48 7.82 -12.20 -4.84
N ALA A 49 6.82 -13.04 -4.58
CA ALA A 49 6.95 -14.19 -3.69
C ALA A 49 8.04 -15.17 -4.16
N SER A 50 8.10 -15.45 -5.47
CA SER A 50 9.13 -16.33 -6.03
C SER A 50 10.54 -15.72 -6.03
N GLN A 51 10.64 -14.38 -6.15
CA GLN A 51 11.93 -13.67 -6.17
C GLN A 51 12.46 -13.31 -4.76
N ASN A 52 11.61 -13.30 -3.75
CA ASN A 52 11.96 -12.88 -2.38
C ASN A 52 11.47 -13.93 -1.37
N PRO A 53 12.03 -15.16 -1.38
CA PRO A 53 11.57 -16.25 -0.53
C PRO A 53 11.72 -15.96 0.98
N ASP A 54 12.54 -14.97 1.35
CA ASP A 54 12.79 -14.49 2.71
C ASP A 54 11.76 -13.45 3.19
N LYS A 55 10.88 -12.95 2.30
CA LYS A 55 9.92 -11.90 2.62
C LYS A 55 8.49 -12.41 2.48
N HIS A 56 7.67 -12.12 3.48
CA HIS A 56 6.24 -12.43 3.45
C HIS A 56 5.45 -11.27 2.85
N LEU A 57 4.71 -11.52 1.77
CA LEU A 57 3.84 -10.54 1.12
C LEU A 57 2.37 -10.78 1.49
N TYR A 58 1.72 -9.76 2.04
CA TYR A 58 0.27 -9.69 2.12
C TYR A 58 -0.25 -8.89 0.92
N ALA A 59 -0.98 -9.55 0.02
CA ALA A 59 -1.43 -8.95 -1.23
C ALA A 59 -2.95 -8.83 -1.23
N ILE A 60 -3.44 -7.59 -1.26
CA ILE A 60 -4.86 -7.27 -1.08
C ILE A 60 -5.49 -6.87 -2.41
N GLU A 61 -6.62 -7.48 -2.76
CA GLU A 61 -7.46 -7.05 -3.87
C GLU A 61 -8.91 -6.94 -3.42
N ARG A 62 -9.56 -5.82 -3.78
CA ARG A 62 -10.95 -5.54 -3.38
C ARG A 62 -11.98 -6.11 -4.36
N THR A 63 -11.62 -6.25 -5.64
CA THR A 63 -12.56 -6.66 -6.69
C THR A 63 -12.69 -8.17 -6.71
N ALA A 64 -13.83 -8.72 -6.28
CA ALA A 64 -14.08 -10.16 -6.21
C ALA A 64 -13.67 -10.95 -7.47
N ILE A 65 -13.98 -10.44 -8.67
CA ILE A 65 -13.61 -11.10 -9.93
C ILE A 65 -12.09 -11.17 -10.12
N LYS A 66 -11.36 -10.10 -9.77
CA LYS A 66 -9.90 -10.08 -9.89
C LYS A 66 -9.27 -10.93 -8.80
N PHE A 67 -9.79 -10.83 -7.58
CA PHE A 67 -9.36 -11.64 -6.46
C PHE A 67 -9.55 -13.14 -6.75
N GLY A 68 -10.69 -13.58 -7.26
CA GLY A 68 -10.89 -15.01 -7.59
C GLY A 68 -9.91 -15.54 -8.64
N ALA A 69 -9.48 -14.68 -9.59
CA ALA A 69 -8.41 -15.05 -10.53
C ALA A 69 -7.04 -15.11 -9.84
N PHE A 70 -6.76 -14.17 -8.92
CA PHE A 70 -5.54 -14.17 -8.12
C PHE A 70 -5.48 -15.42 -7.21
N ASP A 71 -6.49 -15.62 -6.38
CA ASP A 71 -6.60 -16.72 -5.42
C ASP A 71 -6.44 -18.08 -6.08
N LYS A 72 -7.06 -18.29 -7.25
CA LYS A 72 -6.85 -19.51 -8.05
C LYS A 72 -5.38 -19.73 -8.41
N GLN A 73 -4.68 -18.69 -8.88
CA GLN A 73 -3.26 -18.79 -9.24
C GLN A 73 -2.37 -18.98 -8.01
N ALA A 74 -2.68 -18.28 -6.91
CA ALA A 74 -1.99 -18.43 -5.63
C ALA A 74 -2.14 -19.84 -5.07
N GLY A 75 -3.35 -20.42 -5.09
CA GLY A 75 -3.59 -21.80 -4.65
C GLY A 75 -2.89 -22.84 -5.53
N MET A 76 -2.78 -22.60 -6.84
CA MET A 76 -2.02 -23.50 -7.73
C MET A 76 -0.50 -23.44 -7.50
N ALA A 77 0.05 -22.25 -7.27
CA ALA A 77 1.49 -22.06 -7.03
C ALA A 77 1.89 -22.39 -5.57
N ASN A 78 0.94 -22.22 -4.64
CA ASN A 78 1.06 -22.38 -3.19
C ASN A 78 2.37 -21.83 -2.57
N PRO A 79 2.77 -20.58 -2.87
CA PRO A 79 3.95 -19.97 -2.26
C PRO A 79 3.78 -19.84 -0.73
N PRO A 80 4.75 -20.29 0.08
CA PRO A 80 4.65 -20.24 1.55
C PRO A 80 4.73 -18.82 2.12
N ASN A 81 5.26 -17.87 1.34
CA ASN A 81 5.55 -16.49 1.73
C ASN A 81 4.60 -15.46 1.08
N LEU A 82 3.41 -15.90 0.65
CA LEU A 82 2.40 -15.02 0.09
C LEU A 82 1.03 -15.33 0.67
N THR A 83 0.34 -14.28 1.08
CA THR A 83 -1.01 -14.35 1.59
C THR A 83 -1.91 -13.46 0.73
N ALA A 84 -2.77 -14.09 -0.06
CA ALA A 84 -3.79 -13.41 -0.86
C ALA A 84 -5.00 -13.05 0.00
N ILE A 85 -5.45 -11.80 -0.06
CA ILE A 85 -6.56 -11.30 0.78
C ILE A 85 -7.60 -10.59 -0.08
N HIS A 86 -8.87 -10.96 0.10
CA HIS A 86 -10.01 -10.26 -0.47
C HIS A 86 -10.56 -9.25 0.54
N ALA A 87 -10.12 -8.00 0.44
CA ALA A 87 -10.54 -6.97 1.38
C ALA A 87 -10.46 -5.57 0.77
N ASP A 88 -11.06 -4.61 1.47
CA ASP A 88 -10.64 -3.23 1.34
C ASP A 88 -9.29 -3.03 2.03
N ALA A 89 -8.29 -2.56 1.29
CA ALA A 89 -6.92 -2.45 1.80
C ALA A 89 -6.77 -1.38 2.88
N ILE A 90 -7.62 -0.34 2.88
CA ILE A 90 -7.59 0.70 3.91
C ILE A 90 -8.06 0.10 5.24
N ALA A 91 -9.20 -0.59 5.23
CA ALA A 91 -9.73 -1.28 6.40
C ALA A 91 -8.74 -2.35 6.91
N TRP A 92 -8.25 -3.21 6.02
CA TRP A 92 -7.32 -4.27 6.41
C TRP A 92 -6.02 -3.70 7.00
N THR A 93 -5.45 -2.64 6.42
CA THR A 93 -4.22 -2.02 6.95
C THR A 93 -4.45 -1.47 8.37
N ALA A 94 -5.59 -0.83 8.62
CA ALA A 94 -5.93 -0.32 9.94
C ALA A 94 -6.15 -1.43 10.97
N PHE A 95 -6.77 -2.54 10.58
CA PHE A 95 -7.08 -3.66 11.48
C PHE A 95 -5.94 -4.64 11.68
N ALA A 96 -5.05 -4.85 10.71
CA ALA A 96 -4.02 -5.88 10.76
C ALA A 96 -2.63 -5.36 11.17
N VAL A 97 -2.25 -4.17 10.70
CA VAL A 97 -0.83 -3.79 10.60
C VAL A 97 -0.38 -2.99 11.82
N TYR A 98 0.73 -3.41 12.42
CA TYR A 98 1.37 -2.76 13.57
C TYR A 98 2.21 -1.56 13.13
N PRO A 99 2.46 -0.58 14.02
CA PRO A 99 3.43 0.47 13.76
C PRO A 99 4.80 -0.09 13.35
N LYS A 100 5.46 0.53 12.39
CA LYS A 100 6.80 0.14 11.89
C LYS A 100 6.93 -1.30 11.36
N GLN A 101 5.84 -1.94 11.00
CA GLN A 101 5.83 -3.33 10.54
C GLN A 101 6.16 -3.51 9.04
N LEU A 102 5.77 -2.53 8.20
CA LEU A 102 5.88 -2.65 6.74
C LEU A 102 7.30 -2.30 6.25
N GLN A 103 8.01 -3.27 5.69
CA GLN A 103 9.29 -3.05 5.00
C GLN A 103 9.09 -2.44 3.61
N THR A 104 8.06 -2.90 2.89
CA THR A 104 7.73 -2.41 1.55
C THR A 104 6.22 -2.42 1.33
N CYS A 105 5.67 -1.32 0.81
CA CYS A 105 4.29 -1.23 0.35
C CYS A 105 4.25 -0.95 -1.16
N PHE A 106 3.58 -1.80 -1.92
CA PHE A 106 3.39 -1.65 -3.36
C PHE A 106 2.01 -1.04 -3.67
N ILE A 107 2.01 0.04 -4.44
CA ILE A 107 0.82 0.69 -4.99
C ILE A 107 1.04 0.81 -6.50
N LEU A 108 0.72 -0.27 -7.23
CA LEU A 108 1.08 -0.41 -8.64
C LEU A 108 -0.13 -0.16 -9.53
N TYR A 109 -0.05 0.88 -10.35
CA TYR A 109 -1.11 1.30 -11.28
C TYR A 109 -2.46 1.51 -10.58
N PRO A 110 -2.51 2.34 -9.51
CA PRO A 110 -3.77 2.64 -8.81
C PRO A 110 -4.75 3.33 -9.77
N ASN A 111 -6.05 3.30 -9.43
CA ASN A 111 -7.05 4.03 -10.20
C ASN A 111 -6.65 5.53 -10.27
N PRO A 112 -6.62 6.15 -11.45
CA PRO A 112 -6.26 7.57 -11.58
C PRO A 112 -7.27 8.54 -10.98
N GLU A 113 -8.50 8.10 -10.69
CA GLU A 113 -9.54 8.89 -10.02
C GLU A 113 -9.71 10.31 -10.62
N PRO A 114 -9.91 10.44 -11.96
CA PRO A 114 -9.87 11.73 -12.65
C PRO A 114 -10.96 12.69 -12.18
N LYS A 115 -12.07 12.17 -11.64
CA LYS A 115 -13.20 12.96 -11.13
C LYS A 115 -13.03 13.37 -9.67
N ASN A 116 -12.19 12.69 -8.90
CA ASN A 116 -12.02 12.96 -7.47
C ASN A 116 -10.59 12.61 -7.03
N LYS A 117 -9.68 13.57 -7.18
CA LYS A 117 -8.27 13.43 -6.80
C LYS A 117 -8.06 13.06 -5.33
N ASN A 118 -9.03 13.34 -4.45
CA ASN A 118 -8.96 12.97 -3.05
C ASN A 118 -8.92 11.45 -2.82
N GLN A 119 -9.27 10.64 -3.82
CA GLN A 119 -9.17 9.18 -3.77
C GLN A 119 -7.81 8.66 -4.26
N ARG A 120 -6.90 9.53 -4.71
CA ARG A 120 -5.52 9.16 -5.03
C ARG A 120 -4.71 9.03 -3.74
N PHE A 121 -3.84 8.02 -3.64
CA PHE A 121 -3.21 7.65 -2.37
C PHE A 121 -2.55 8.80 -1.63
N LEU A 122 -1.68 9.59 -2.28
CA LEU A 122 -0.97 10.68 -1.61
C LEU A 122 -1.87 11.89 -1.28
N ASN A 123 -3.09 11.94 -1.84
CA ASN A 123 -4.11 12.90 -1.46
C ASN A 123 -5.02 12.36 -0.35
N MET A 124 -4.99 11.07 -0.03
CA MET A 124 -5.86 10.49 1.00
C MET A 124 -5.26 10.69 2.41
N PRO A 125 -6.09 11.01 3.42
CA PRO A 125 -5.63 10.99 4.82
C PRO A 125 -5.11 9.62 5.26
N PHE A 126 -5.57 8.53 4.63
CA PHE A 126 -5.04 7.17 4.83
C PHE A 126 -3.52 7.08 4.63
N PHE A 127 -2.92 7.91 3.77
CA PHE A 127 -1.48 7.83 3.51
C PHE A 127 -0.65 8.13 4.77
N GLU A 128 -1.12 9.00 5.66
CA GLU A 128 -0.46 9.23 6.94
C GLU A 128 -0.50 7.98 7.83
N LEU A 129 -1.64 7.28 7.89
CA LEU A 129 -1.75 6.00 8.60
C LEU A 129 -0.78 4.99 7.99
N LEU A 130 -0.75 4.86 6.66
CA LEU A 130 0.18 3.97 5.97
C LEU A 130 1.64 4.28 6.35
N LEU A 131 2.03 5.56 6.37
CA LEU A 131 3.36 5.98 6.81
C LEU A 131 3.64 5.57 8.26
N SER A 132 2.67 5.63 9.18
CA SER A 132 2.89 5.17 10.57
C SER A 132 3.19 3.66 10.64
N LYS A 133 2.61 2.87 9.72
CA LYS A 133 2.84 1.43 9.60
C LYS A 133 4.16 1.07 8.91
N MET A 134 4.75 1.99 8.14
CA MET A 134 6.06 1.77 7.52
C MET A 134 7.19 1.73 8.56
N ALA A 135 8.09 0.76 8.42
CA ALA A 135 9.35 0.69 9.14
C ALA A 135 10.24 1.91 8.84
N ASP A 136 11.16 2.22 9.74
CA ASP A 136 12.21 3.21 9.46
C ASP A 136 13.10 2.69 8.31
N GLY A 137 13.28 3.49 7.27
CA GLY A 137 13.93 3.07 6.02
C GLY A 137 13.04 2.24 5.09
N GLY A 138 11.81 1.93 5.47
CA GLY A 138 10.84 1.21 4.65
C GLY A 138 10.42 2.01 3.40
N GLN A 139 9.99 1.29 2.37
CA GLN A 139 9.73 1.89 1.05
C GLN A 139 8.27 1.76 0.59
N ILE A 140 7.73 2.80 -0.03
CA ILE A 140 6.48 2.74 -0.78
C ILE A 140 6.82 2.86 -2.26
N ILE A 141 6.42 1.87 -3.05
CA ILE A 141 6.63 1.83 -4.50
C ILE A 141 5.32 2.21 -5.18
N LEU A 142 5.28 3.41 -5.75
CA LEU A 142 4.12 3.91 -6.51
C LEU A 142 4.46 3.88 -8.01
N ALA A 143 3.76 3.05 -8.78
CA ALA A 143 3.97 2.95 -10.23
C ALA A 143 2.74 3.39 -11.02
N SER A 144 2.93 4.06 -12.16
CA SER A 144 1.84 4.45 -13.07
C SER A 144 2.37 4.75 -14.47
N ASN A 145 1.51 4.61 -15.48
CA ASN A 145 1.75 5.11 -16.85
C ASN A 145 1.26 6.56 -17.06
N ILE A 146 0.63 7.16 -16.05
CA ILE A 146 0.01 8.49 -16.16
C ILE A 146 0.96 9.53 -15.56
N SER A 147 1.64 10.28 -16.43
CA SER A 147 2.63 11.31 -16.03
C SER A 147 2.06 12.29 -15.00
N ASP A 148 0.87 12.85 -15.25
CA ASP A 148 0.23 13.80 -14.33
C ASP A 148 -0.03 13.24 -12.92
N TYR A 149 -0.25 11.92 -12.81
CA TYR A 149 -0.42 11.27 -11.51
C TYR A 149 0.91 11.21 -10.76
N ILE A 150 1.99 10.85 -11.46
CA ILE A 150 3.33 10.79 -10.89
C ILE A 150 3.83 12.19 -10.51
N ASP A 151 3.63 13.17 -11.39
CA ASP A 151 4.07 14.55 -11.14
C ASP A 151 3.27 15.19 -9.97
N GLU A 152 1.99 14.84 -9.82
CA GLU A 152 1.21 15.22 -8.63
C GLU A 152 1.73 14.55 -7.36
N ALA A 153 2.06 13.27 -7.42
CA ALA A 153 2.65 12.55 -6.30
C ALA A 153 3.98 13.17 -5.86
N GLU A 154 4.85 13.55 -6.80
CA GLU A 154 6.12 14.23 -6.50
C GLU A 154 5.94 15.58 -5.80
N ARG A 155 5.00 16.40 -6.27
CA ARG A 155 4.68 17.68 -5.62
C ARG A 155 4.20 17.44 -4.19
N LEU A 156 3.29 16.48 -3.97
CA LEU A 156 2.81 16.14 -2.63
C LEU A 156 3.93 15.61 -1.73
N LEU A 157 4.84 14.78 -2.27
CA LEU A 157 6.00 14.28 -1.52
C LEU A 157 6.93 15.42 -1.08
N THR A 158 7.12 16.43 -1.93
CA THR A 158 8.02 17.55 -1.68
C THR A 158 7.39 18.63 -0.79
N GLU A 159 6.14 19.00 -1.04
CA GLU A 159 5.50 20.15 -0.40
C GLU A 159 4.75 19.78 0.88
N ILE A 160 4.11 18.60 0.89
CA ILE A 160 3.20 18.21 1.96
C ILE A 160 3.81 17.15 2.86
N TRP A 161 4.23 16.03 2.28
CA TRP A 161 4.73 14.88 3.03
C TRP A 161 6.18 15.01 3.45
N GLN A 162 6.98 15.88 2.82
CA GLN A 162 8.40 16.07 3.12
C GLN A 162 9.18 14.74 3.12
N LEU A 163 8.91 13.88 2.13
CA LEU A 163 9.48 12.54 2.03
C LEU A 163 10.51 12.46 0.89
N PRO A 164 11.69 11.86 1.14
CA PRO A 164 12.64 11.59 0.07
C PRO A 164 12.10 10.50 -0.86
N TYR A 165 12.37 10.66 -2.15
CA TYR A 165 11.99 9.67 -3.16
C TYR A 165 13.00 9.60 -4.30
N VAL A 166 13.00 8.47 -5.01
CA VAL A 166 13.70 8.30 -6.29
C VAL A 166 12.67 8.06 -7.38
N LYS A 167 12.68 8.88 -8.42
CA LYS A 167 11.86 8.68 -9.63
C LYS A 167 12.63 7.85 -10.65
N ARG A 168 11.99 6.81 -11.19
CA ARG A 168 12.55 5.97 -12.24
C ARG A 168 11.58 5.82 -13.38
N GLN A 169 12.13 5.66 -14.58
CA GLN A 169 11.38 5.12 -15.71
C GLN A 169 11.47 3.60 -15.63
N ILE A 170 10.34 2.94 -15.82
CA ILE A 170 10.28 1.47 -15.84
C ILE A 170 10.79 1.00 -17.20
N GLU A 171 11.65 -0.01 -17.19
CA GLU A 171 12.28 -0.56 -18.38
C GLU A 171 11.24 -1.06 -19.40
N PRO A 172 11.43 -0.82 -20.72
CA PRO A 172 10.50 -1.25 -21.76
C PRO A 172 10.21 -2.76 -21.79
N THR A 173 11.11 -3.57 -21.25
CA THR A 173 10.98 -5.03 -21.16
C THR A 173 10.36 -5.51 -19.85
N SER A 174 9.97 -4.59 -18.95
CA SER A 174 9.41 -4.95 -17.66
C SER A 174 8.09 -5.72 -17.82
N ALA A 175 7.93 -6.74 -16.99
CA ALA A 175 6.78 -7.62 -17.01
C ALA A 175 6.26 -7.94 -15.60
N ARG A 176 6.45 -7.03 -14.63
CA ARG A 176 6.08 -7.27 -13.23
C ARG A 176 4.57 -7.31 -13.05
N THR A 177 3.84 -6.47 -13.77
CA THR A 177 2.37 -6.38 -13.73
C THR A 177 1.74 -6.62 -15.10
N HIS A 178 0.45 -6.93 -15.14
CA HIS A 178 -0.31 -6.96 -16.40
C HIS A 178 -0.38 -5.58 -17.06
N PHE A 179 -0.31 -4.51 -16.27
CA PHE A 179 -0.31 -3.13 -16.76
C PHE A 179 1.00 -2.78 -17.45
N GLU A 180 2.14 -3.14 -16.86
CA GLU A 180 3.47 -2.96 -17.48
C GLU A 180 3.52 -3.64 -18.85
N ILE A 181 3.16 -4.93 -18.91
CA ILE A 181 3.12 -5.66 -20.19
C ILE A 181 2.26 -4.93 -21.22
N LYS A 182 1.06 -4.51 -20.82
CA LYS A 182 0.09 -3.88 -21.72
C LYS A 182 0.56 -2.51 -22.21
N TYR A 183 1.04 -1.65 -21.31
CA TYR A 183 1.34 -0.25 -21.60
C TYR A 183 2.70 -0.12 -22.29
N LEU A 184 3.71 -0.87 -21.86
CA LEU A 184 5.03 -0.84 -22.51
C LEU A 184 4.97 -1.41 -23.93
N ALA A 185 4.16 -2.45 -24.18
CA ALA A 185 3.92 -2.96 -25.54
C ALA A 185 3.26 -1.92 -26.48
N ARG A 186 2.63 -0.88 -25.93
CA ARG A 186 2.06 0.25 -26.68
C ARG A 186 3.01 1.43 -26.82
N GLY A 187 4.24 1.31 -26.30
CA GLY A 187 5.19 2.42 -26.23
C GLY A 187 4.81 3.50 -25.21
N GLU A 188 3.86 3.22 -24.30
CA GLU A 188 3.49 4.17 -23.24
C GLU A 188 4.60 4.21 -22.18
N ARG A 189 4.89 5.41 -21.68
CA ARG A 189 5.86 5.60 -20.59
C ARG A 189 5.27 5.07 -19.29
N CYS A 190 5.98 4.15 -18.64
CA CYS A 190 5.69 3.73 -17.27
C CYS A 190 6.77 4.28 -16.33
N GLN A 191 6.36 4.77 -15.17
CA GLN A 191 7.26 5.38 -14.19
C GLN A 191 6.93 4.88 -12.79
N GLU A 192 7.91 4.95 -11.90
CA GLU A 192 7.73 4.66 -10.49
C GLU A 192 8.41 5.71 -9.60
N LEU A 193 7.82 5.93 -8.43
CA LEU A 193 8.41 6.63 -7.31
C LEU A 193 8.72 5.61 -6.23
N ILE A 194 9.99 5.57 -5.81
CA ILE A 194 10.47 4.79 -4.67
C ILE A 194 10.58 5.76 -3.50
N ILE A 195 9.55 5.81 -2.66
CA ILE A 195 9.43 6.72 -1.53
C ILE A 195 10.02 6.04 -0.31
N THR A 196 10.92 6.69 0.42
CA THR A 196 11.55 6.11 1.63
C THR A 196 11.05 6.85 2.87
N LYS A 197 10.54 6.14 3.88
CA LYS A 197 10.25 6.75 5.18
C LYS A 197 11.56 6.89 5.98
N PRO A 198 12.07 8.11 6.23
CA PRO A 198 13.29 8.27 7.00
C PRO A 198 13.08 7.91 8.47
N GLY A 199 14.16 7.51 9.15
CA GLY A 199 14.13 7.29 10.59
C GLY A 199 13.71 8.56 11.33
N GLY A 200 12.81 8.41 12.31
CA GLY A 200 12.30 9.53 13.11
C GLY A 200 11.21 10.36 12.43
N TYR A 201 10.68 9.94 11.28
CA TYR A 201 9.50 10.55 10.68
C TYR A 201 8.27 10.34 11.57
N ARG A 202 7.59 11.44 11.93
CA ARG A 202 6.47 11.45 12.89
C ARG A 202 5.12 11.64 12.22
N THR A 203 4.16 10.85 12.66
CA THR A 203 2.75 10.90 12.24
C THR A 203 1.81 10.99 13.44
N ARG A 204 0.53 11.27 13.19
CA ARG A 204 -0.52 11.16 14.22
C ARG A 204 -0.80 9.73 14.68
N PHE A 205 -0.35 8.74 13.91
CA PHE A 205 -0.73 7.34 14.09
C PHE A 205 0.43 6.43 14.52
N ASP A 206 1.56 7.00 14.97
CA ASP A 206 2.77 6.24 15.33
C ASP A 206 2.52 5.26 16.49
N GLU A 207 1.62 5.61 17.41
CA GLU A 207 1.23 4.76 18.54
C GLU A 207 -0.08 4.00 18.28
N THR A 208 -0.67 4.13 17.08
CA THR A 208 -1.92 3.45 16.74
C THR A 208 -1.65 1.97 16.47
N LEU A 209 -2.02 1.14 17.44
CA LEU A 209 -2.03 -0.32 17.30
C LEU A 209 -3.13 -0.80 16.32
N PRO A 210 -3.03 -2.04 15.81
CA PRO A 210 -4.08 -2.61 14.96
C PRO A 210 -5.46 -2.57 15.64
N LEU A 211 -6.49 -2.14 14.91
CA LEU A 211 -7.83 -1.93 15.49
C LEU A 211 -8.46 -3.22 16.04
N HIS A 212 -8.07 -4.40 15.54
CA HIS A 212 -8.60 -5.68 16.04
C HIS A 212 -8.29 -5.94 17.52
N LEU A 213 -7.28 -5.29 18.10
CA LEU A 213 -6.93 -5.46 19.51
C LEU A 213 -7.91 -4.77 20.46
N SER A 214 -8.64 -3.78 19.96
CA SER A 214 -9.64 -3.01 20.71
C SER A 214 -11.06 -3.20 20.20
N TRP A 215 -11.24 -3.92 19.09
CA TRP A 215 -12.54 -4.14 18.46
C TRP A 215 -13.25 -5.35 19.07
N SER A 216 -14.53 -5.22 19.39
CA SER A 216 -15.37 -6.31 19.86
C SER A 216 -16.50 -6.61 18.86
N PRO A 217 -16.81 -7.89 18.58
CA PRO A 217 -17.97 -8.26 17.76
C PRO A 217 -19.32 -7.75 18.30
N SER A 218 -19.38 -7.37 19.58
CA SER A 218 -20.56 -6.76 20.21
C SER A 218 -20.85 -5.32 19.75
N ASP A 219 -19.90 -4.68 19.04
CA ASP A 219 -20.03 -3.29 18.59
C ASP A 219 -20.91 -3.14 17.33
N GLU A 220 -21.46 -4.24 16.81
CA GLU A 220 -22.38 -4.28 15.66
C GLU A 220 -23.88 -4.38 16.05
N ALA A 221 -24.22 -4.27 17.34
CA ALA A 221 -25.60 -4.36 17.86
C ALA A 221 -26.39 -3.04 17.80
#